data_AF-A0A936JSU5-F1
#
_entry.id   AF-A0A936JSU5-F1
#
_cell.length_a   1.000
_cell.length_b   1.000
_cell.length_c   1.000
_cell.angle_alpha   90.00
_cell.angle_beta   90.00
_cell.angle_gamma   90.00
#
_symmetry.space_group_name_H-M   'P 1'
#
loop_
_entity.id
_entity.type
_entity.pdbx_description
1 polymer ?
#
loop_
_entity_poly.entity_id
_entity_poly.type
_entity_poly.pdbx_seq_one_letter_code
_entity_poly.pdbx_strand_id
1 'polypeptide(L)'
;MAIEINRSLLYAKQQFNVSVDRIWLATRTGRASEEVSAKCGAGKMVMVLPTQPDEWVQSAARVARTHPVNLIAGYIQRKRRDRFIRVGLIAAGWLALAALGANLWDANRRWQEERQRLEALQVRAPDLEATRDRLATRNQSVAAEAALRQRLATAVLPPVPARLLAHLAGVLPADAHLTSFTAKWSEENSSWSFLCEGQISGDDESAREAVGALQRHLAKGPLRIRFLENQGGAGRASFGGGSAATSLQRFTLEGLLFEN
;
A
#
# COMPACT_ATOMS: atom_id res chain seq x y z
N MET A 1 -17.38 -87.08 -20.65
CA MET A 1 -16.15 -86.54 -21.25
C MET A 1 -16.16 -86.51 -22.77
N ALA A 2 -16.25 -87.66 -23.48
CA ALA A 2 -16.21 -87.67 -24.96
C ALA A 2 -17.31 -86.82 -25.64
N ILE A 3 -18.53 -86.81 -25.08
CA ILE A 3 -19.64 -85.98 -25.55
C ILE A 3 -19.32 -84.48 -25.41
N GLU A 4 -18.68 -84.08 -24.30
CA GLU A 4 -18.31 -82.69 -24.05
C GLU A 4 -17.20 -82.23 -24.99
N ILE A 5 -16.21 -83.10 -25.25
CA ILE A 5 -15.16 -82.85 -26.24
C ILE A 5 -15.77 -82.63 -27.62
N ASN A 6 -16.70 -83.50 -28.05
CA ASN A 6 -17.38 -83.34 -29.33
C ASN A 6 -18.18 -82.02 -29.40
N ARG A 7 -18.84 -81.63 -28.31
CA ARG A 7 -19.51 -80.32 -28.20
C ARG A 7 -18.51 -79.16 -28.31
N SER A 8 -17.34 -79.25 -27.68
CA SER A 8 -16.28 -78.23 -27.79
C SER A 8 -15.68 -78.16 -29.20
N LEU A 9 -15.51 -79.30 -29.89
CA LEU A 9 -15.07 -79.35 -31.29
C LEU A 9 -16.09 -78.68 -32.22
N LEU A 10 -17.38 -78.99 -32.02
CA LEU A 10 -18.46 -78.36 -32.78
C LEU A 10 -18.53 -76.86 -32.52
N TYR A 11 -18.41 -76.45 -31.25
CA TYR A 11 -18.37 -75.04 -30.87
C TYR A 11 -17.19 -74.32 -31.53
N ALA A 12 -15.99 -74.93 -31.53
CA ALA A 12 -14.81 -74.36 -32.16
C ALA A 12 -15.00 -74.17 -33.67
N LYS A 13 -15.62 -75.17 -34.34
CA LYS A 13 -15.97 -75.10 -35.76
C LYS A 13 -17.02 -74.01 -36.04
N GLN A 14 -18.05 -73.88 -35.22
CA GLN A 14 -19.14 -72.93 -35.45
C GLN A 14 -18.73 -71.48 -35.16
N GLN A 15 -18.02 -71.24 -34.05
CA GLN A 15 -17.71 -69.88 -33.58
C GLN A 15 -16.45 -69.30 -34.23
N PHE A 16 -15.44 -70.15 -34.48
CA PHE A 16 -14.16 -69.69 -34.99
C PHE A 16 -13.88 -70.15 -36.42
N ASN A 17 -14.76 -70.97 -37.01
CA ASN A 17 -14.55 -71.59 -38.34
C ASN A 17 -13.22 -72.34 -38.45
N VAL A 18 -12.75 -72.95 -37.34
CA VAL A 18 -11.48 -73.69 -37.27
C VAL A 18 -11.76 -75.17 -37.06
N SER A 19 -11.15 -76.01 -37.90
CA SER A 19 -11.09 -77.45 -37.67
C SER A 19 -9.97 -77.79 -36.70
N VAL A 20 -10.30 -78.48 -35.61
CA VAL A 20 -9.32 -78.95 -34.63
C VAL A 20 -8.82 -80.33 -35.06
N ASP A 21 -7.53 -80.44 -35.41
CA ASP A 21 -6.96 -81.70 -35.91
C ASP A 21 -6.26 -82.52 -34.82
N ARG A 22 -5.85 -81.89 -33.73
CA ARG A 22 -5.14 -82.52 -32.61
C ARG A 22 -5.86 -82.25 -31.30
N ILE A 23 -6.16 -83.30 -30.54
CA ILE A 23 -6.81 -83.24 -29.24
C ILE A 23 -5.80 -83.75 -28.21
N TRP A 24 -5.50 -82.93 -27.21
CA TRP A 24 -4.57 -83.26 -26.14
C TRP A 24 -5.39 -83.56 -24.89
N LEU A 25 -5.35 -84.81 -24.41
CA LEU A 25 -6.06 -85.25 -23.22
C LEU A 25 -5.09 -85.35 -22.04
N ALA A 26 -5.37 -84.58 -20.99
CA ALA A 26 -4.70 -84.73 -19.71
C ALA A 26 -5.44 -85.81 -18.90
N THR A 27 -4.98 -87.06 -18.99
CA THR A 27 -5.52 -88.18 -18.20
C THR A 27 -4.38 -89.03 -17.67
N ARG A 28 -4.53 -89.53 -16.44
CA ARG A 28 -3.59 -90.51 -15.86
C ARG A 28 -3.77 -91.91 -16.46
N THR A 29 -4.91 -92.18 -17.10
CA THR A 29 -5.25 -93.49 -17.66
C THR A 29 -5.56 -93.39 -19.15
N GLY A 30 -4.98 -94.29 -19.96
CA GLY A 30 -5.14 -94.31 -21.42
C GLY A 30 -6.56 -94.63 -21.91
N ARG A 31 -7.43 -95.17 -21.04
CA ARG A 31 -8.81 -95.59 -21.40
C ARG A 31 -9.68 -94.46 -21.96
N ALA A 32 -9.47 -93.22 -21.52
CA ALA A 32 -10.23 -92.08 -22.03
C ALA A 32 -9.86 -91.75 -23.50
N SER A 33 -8.69 -92.15 -23.98
CA SER A 33 -8.28 -91.86 -25.37
C SER A 33 -9.04 -92.69 -26.39
N GLU A 34 -9.29 -93.97 -26.09
CA GLU A 34 -10.03 -94.90 -26.95
C GLU A 34 -11.48 -94.47 -27.12
N GLU A 35 -12.13 -94.04 -26.03
CA GLU A 35 -13.51 -93.54 -26.10
C GLU A 35 -13.61 -92.25 -26.92
N VAL A 36 -12.64 -91.35 -26.76
CA VAL A 36 -12.60 -90.07 -27.49
C VAL A 36 -12.28 -90.29 -28.96
N SER A 37 -11.34 -91.18 -29.31
CA SER A 37 -11.03 -91.50 -30.70
C SER A 37 -12.20 -92.17 -31.42
N ALA A 38 -12.93 -93.04 -30.73
CA ALA A 38 -14.11 -93.69 -31.31
C ALA A 38 -15.24 -92.70 -31.62
N LYS A 39 -15.43 -91.67 -30.79
CA LYS A 39 -16.57 -90.73 -30.89
C LYS A 39 -16.28 -89.43 -31.64
N CYS A 40 -15.03 -89.00 -31.77
CA CYS A 40 -14.68 -87.71 -32.39
C CYS A 40 -14.43 -87.78 -33.92
N GLY A 41 -14.64 -88.94 -34.53
CA GLY A 41 -14.55 -89.16 -35.98
C GLY A 41 -13.14 -89.50 -36.48
N ALA A 42 -13.08 -90.16 -37.64
CA ALA A 42 -11.82 -90.55 -38.28
C ALA A 42 -11.02 -89.32 -38.73
N GLY A 43 -9.70 -89.32 -38.46
CA GLY A 43 -8.77 -88.27 -38.90
C GLY A 43 -8.35 -87.25 -37.83
N LYS A 44 -8.81 -87.39 -36.58
CA LYS A 44 -8.33 -86.57 -35.45
C LYS A 44 -7.25 -87.29 -34.66
N MET A 45 -6.14 -86.62 -34.39
CA MET A 45 -5.04 -87.17 -33.59
C MET A 45 -5.29 -86.89 -32.11
N VAL A 46 -5.66 -87.92 -31.35
CA VAL A 46 -5.85 -87.83 -29.90
C VAL A 46 -4.55 -88.24 -29.21
N MET A 47 -3.90 -87.31 -28.51
CA MET A 47 -2.68 -87.57 -27.75
C MET A 47 -2.97 -87.46 -26.25
N VAL A 48 -2.55 -88.47 -25.50
CA VAL A 48 -2.62 -88.45 -24.03
C VAL A 48 -1.31 -87.90 -23.50
N LEU A 49 -1.38 -86.81 -22.74
CA LEU A 49 -0.20 -86.29 -22.04
C LEU A 49 -0.25 -86.73 -20.58
N PRO A 50 0.80 -87.44 -20.10
CA PRO A 50 0.94 -87.79 -18.70
C PRO A 50 1.47 -86.57 -17.93
N THR A 51 0.75 -85.46 -17.97
CA THR A 51 1.16 -84.22 -17.31
C THR A 51 0.36 -83.99 -16.04
N GLN A 52 1.00 -83.45 -15.01
CA GLN A 52 0.26 -82.95 -13.83
C GLN A 52 -0.63 -81.77 -14.26
N PRO A 53 -1.76 -81.50 -13.58
CA PRO A 53 -2.65 -80.40 -13.92
C PRO A 53 -1.92 -79.05 -14.07
N ASP A 54 -0.90 -78.82 -13.25
CA ASP A 54 -0.11 -77.57 -13.27
C ASP A 54 0.75 -77.42 -14.53
N GLU A 55 1.31 -78.52 -15.04
CA GLU A 55 2.10 -78.53 -16.28
C GLU A 55 1.24 -78.29 -17.52
N TRP A 56 -0.01 -78.77 -17.49
CA TRP A 56 -0.98 -78.49 -18.55
C TRP A 56 -1.31 -77.01 -18.62
N VAL A 57 -1.55 -76.35 -17.47
CA VAL A 57 -1.81 -74.91 -17.42
C VAL A 57 -0.60 -74.13 -17.95
N GLN A 58 0.62 -74.54 -17.60
CA GLN A 58 1.84 -73.92 -18.13
C GLN A 58 1.98 -74.12 -19.64
N SER A 59 1.69 -75.31 -20.15
CA SER A 59 1.76 -75.64 -21.58
C SER A 59 0.70 -74.88 -22.38
N ALA A 60 -0.53 -74.81 -21.86
CA ALA A 60 -1.60 -74.02 -22.43
C ALA A 60 -1.30 -72.52 -22.42
N ALA A 61 -0.62 -72.01 -21.38
CA ALA A 61 -0.17 -70.62 -21.30
C ALA A 61 0.97 -70.29 -22.28
N ARG A 62 1.75 -71.29 -22.75
CA ARG A 62 2.80 -71.14 -23.76
C ARG A 62 2.25 -71.08 -25.20
N VAL A 63 0.99 -71.44 -25.43
CA VAL A 63 0.36 -71.33 -26.75
C VAL A 63 0.41 -69.87 -27.22
N ALA A 64 0.92 -69.64 -28.42
CA ALA A 64 1.12 -68.30 -28.97
C ALA A 64 -0.17 -67.46 -28.88
N ARG A 65 -0.04 -66.21 -28.40
CA ARG A 65 -1.17 -65.29 -28.23
C ARG A 65 -1.80 -64.86 -29.55
N THR A 66 -1.07 -65.01 -30.65
CA THR A 66 -1.53 -64.72 -32.00
C THR A 66 -2.52 -65.77 -32.52
N HIS A 67 -2.70 -66.91 -31.83
CA HIS A 67 -3.71 -67.88 -32.22
C HIS A 67 -5.12 -67.35 -31.92
N PRO A 68 -6.01 -67.26 -32.95
CA PRO A 68 -7.33 -66.66 -32.80
C PRO A 68 -8.26 -67.44 -31.85
N VAL A 69 -7.93 -68.71 -31.54
CA VAL A 69 -8.77 -69.62 -30.73
C VAL A 69 -8.20 -69.86 -29.32
N ASN A 70 -7.21 -69.07 -28.87
CA ASN A 70 -6.65 -69.24 -27.53
C ASN A 70 -7.55 -68.60 -26.45
N LEU A 71 -8.58 -69.35 -26.03
CA LEU A 71 -9.53 -68.93 -24.99
C LEU A 71 -8.86 -68.71 -23.62
N ILE A 72 -7.78 -69.44 -23.34
CA ILE A 72 -7.05 -69.37 -22.07
C ILE A 72 -6.26 -68.06 -21.97
N ALA A 73 -5.58 -67.66 -23.05
CA ALA A 73 -4.90 -66.36 -23.12
C ALA A 73 -5.88 -65.20 -22.91
N GLY A 74 -7.07 -65.26 -23.54
CA GLY A 74 -8.12 -64.25 -23.36
C GLY A 74 -8.62 -64.16 -21.92
N TYR A 75 -8.90 -65.29 -21.26
CA TYR A 75 -9.36 -65.33 -19.87
C TYR A 75 -8.29 -64.81 -18.90
N ILE A 76 -7.03 -65.27 -19.05
CA ILE A 76 -5.91 -64.82 -18.20
C ILE A 76 -5.66 -63.32 -18.39
N GLN A 77 -5.74 -62.82 -19.63
CA GLN A 77 -5.57 -61.39 -19.91
C GLN A 77 -6.67 -60.55 -19.29
N ARG A 78 -7.94 -60.97 -19.37
CA ARG A 78 -9.06 -60.28 -18.70
C ARG A 78 -8.84 -60.24 -17.19
N LYS A 79 -8.54 -61.38 -16.56
CA LYS A 79 -8.29 -61.46 -15.11
C LYS A 79 -7.10 -60.60 -14.66
N ARG A 80 -6.01 -60.56 -15.46
CA ARG A 80 -4.86 -59.67 -15.19
C ARG A 80 -5.27 -58.20 -15.32
N ARG A 81 -6.01 -57.84 -16.38
CA ARG A 81 -6.50 -56.48 -16.60
C ARG A 81 -7.37 -56.02 -15.43
N ASP A 82 -8.31 -56.84 -14.99
CA ASP A 82 -9.19 -56.50 -13.87
C ASP A 82 -8.40 -56.34 -12.56
N ARG A 83 -7.37 -57.18 -12.35
CA ARG A 83 -6.45 -57.02 -11.21
C ARG A 83 -5.66 -55.71 -11.29
N PHE A 84 -5.12 -55.36 -12.46
CA PHE A 84 -4.40 -54.10 -12.65
C PHE A 84 -5.30 -52.89 -12.45
N ILE A 85 -6.53 -52.93 -12.98
CA ILE A 85 -7.52 -51.86 -12.77
C ILE A 85 -7.83 -51.72 -11.27
N ARG A 86 -8.07 -52.83 -10.56
CA ARG A 86 -8.36 -52.80 -9.13
C ARG A 86 -7.20 -52.23 -8.32
N VAL A 87 -5.98 -52.69 -8.58
CA VAL A 87 -4.78 -52.17 -7.90
C VAL A 87 -4.55 -50.69 -8.24
N GLY A 88 -4.75 -50.31 -9.50
CA GLY A 88 -4.65 -48.92 -9.95
C GLY A 88 -5.66 -48.00 -9.27
N LEU A 89 -6.92 -48.44 -9.12
CA LEU A 89 -7.95 -47.68 -8.39
C LEU A 89 -7.61 -47.53 -6.91
N ILE A 90 -7.09 -48.58 -6.27
CA ILE A 90 -6.65 -48.51 -4.88
C ILE A 90 -5.48 -47.54 -4.74
N ALA A 91 -4.48 -47.63 -5.62
CA ALA A 91 -3.32 -46.74 -5.62
C ALA A 91 -3.72 -45.28 -5.87
N ALA A 92 -4.63 -45.02 -6.81
CA ALA A 92 -5.17 -43.70 -7.08
C ALA A 92 -5.95 -43.14 -5.87
N GLY A 93 -6.73 -43.99 -5.18
CA GLY A 93 -7.43 -43.61 -3.95
C GLY A 93 -6.47 -43.22 -2.83
N TRP A 94 -5.40 -43.98 -2.63
CA TRP A 94 -4.35 -43.64 -1.66
C TRP A 94 -3.63 -42.34 -2.02
N LEU A 95 -3.31 -42.13 -3.29
CA LEU A 95 -2.65 -40.92 -3.76
C LEU A 95 -3.55 -39.69 -3.58
N ALA A 96 -4.85 -39.81 -3.86
CA ALA A 96 -5.83 -38.75 -3.60
C ALA A 96 -5.93 -38.43 -2.10
N LEU A 97 -5.97 -39.45 -1.24
CA LEU A 97 -6.03 -39.27 0.21
C LEU A 97 -4.76 -38.60 0.75
N ALA A 98 -3.59 -38.98 0.25
CA ALA A 98 -2.32 -38.34 0.60
C ALA A 98 -2.27 -36.87 0.15
N ALA A 99 -2.75 -36.58 -1.07
CA ALA A 99 -2.81 -35.21 -1.59
C ALA A 99 -3.77 -34.32 -0.76
N LEU A 100 -4.92 -34.86 -0.35
CA LEU A 100 -5.85 -34.16 0.56
C LEU A 100 -5.19 -33.91 1.92
N GLY A 101 -4.50 -34.90 2.48
CA GLY A 101 -3.77 -34.75 3.74
C GLY A 101 -2.70 -33.67 3.68
N ALA A 102 -1.90 -33.64 2.60
CA ALA A 102 -0.88 -32.62 2.38
C ALA A 102 -1.49 -31.22 2.26
N ASN A 103 -2.60 -31.08 1.52
CA ASN A 103 -3.28 -29.79 1.37
C ASN A 103 -3.86 -29.27 2.69
N LEU A 104 -4.48 -30.15 3.49
CA LEU A 104 -4.98 -29.79 4.82
C LEU A 104 -3.86 -29.40 5.77
N TRP A 105 -2.72 -30.08 5.69
CA TRP A 105 -1.52 -29.75 6.48
C TRP A 105 -0.98 -28.36 6.13
N ASP A 106 -0.84 -28.06 4.83
CA ASP A 106 -0.38 -26.76 4.36
C ASP A 106 -1.36 -25.63 4.74
N ALA A 107 -2.66 -25.87 4.61
CA ALA A 107 -3.68 -24.92 5.04
C ALA A 107 -3.58 -24.62 6.54
N ASN A 108 -3.41 -25.65 7.38
CA ASN A 108 -3.24 -25.48 8.81
C ASN A 108 -1.95 -24.72 9.15
N ARG A 109 -0.84 -25.00 8.44
CA ARG A 109 0.42 -24.28 8.62
C ARG A 109 0.29 -22.80 8.28
N ARG A 110 -0.34 -22.47 7.14
CA ARG A 110 -0.59 -21.07 6.74
C ARG A 110 -1.44 -20.34 7.77
N TRP A 111 -2.48 -21.00 8.29
CA TRP A 111 -3.32 -20.44 9.34
C TRP A 111 -2.53 -20.14 10.63
N GLN A 112 -1.61 -21.02 11.02
CA GLN A 112 -0.72 -20.77 12.17
C GLN A 112 0.23 -19.61 11.91
N GLU A 113 0.81 -19.51 10.70
CA GLU A 113 1.68 -18.39 10.31
C GLU A 113 0.91 -17.05 10.31
N GLU A 114 -0.34 -17.03 9.84
CA GLU A 114 -1.21 -15.86 9.90
C GLU A 114 -1.54 -15.45 11.33
N ARG A 115 -1.85 -16.41 12.22
CA ARG A 115 -2.07 -16.13 13.65
C ARG A 115 -0.84 -15.51 14.29
N GLN A 116 0.34 -16.06 14.06
CA GLN A 116 1.59 -15.50 14.58
C GLN A 116 1.86 -14.09 14.05
N ARG A 117 1.54 -13.83 12.78
CA ARG A 117 1.64 -12.48 12.20
C ARG A 117 0.67 -11.51 12.87
N LEU A 118 -0.58 -11.92 13.10
CA LEU A 118 -1.58 -11.10 13.79
C LEU A 118 -1.17 -10.81 15.24
N GLU A 119 -0.66 -11.81 15.96
CA GLU A 119 -0.11 -11.63 17.31
C GLU A 119 1.08 -10.66 17.30
N ALA A 120 2.01 -10.80 16.35
CA ALA A 120 3.14 -9.89 16.21
C ALA A 120 2.70 -8.45 15.87
N LEU A 121 1.64 -8.29 15.06
CA LEU A 121 1.05 -6.98 14.78
C LEU A 121 0.36 -6.39 16.01
N GLN A 122 -0.35 -7.22 16.79
CA GLN A 122 -1.01 -6.79 18.02
C GLN A 122 0.01 -6.31 19.06
N VAL A 123 1.16 -6.98 19.17
CA VAL A 123 2.28 -6.54 20.02
C VAL A 123 2.85 -5.19 19.57
N ARG A 124 2.83 -4.88 18.25
CA ARG A 124 3.30 -3.61 17.68
C ARG A 124 2.26 -2.49 17.64
N ALA A 125 1.00 -2.80 17.93
CA ALA A 125 -0.07 -1.80 17.96
C ALA A 125 0.24 -0.57 18.83
N PRO A 126 0.73 -0.69 20.08
CA PRO A 126 1.03 0.48 20.90
C PRO A 126 2.16 1.35 20.33
N ASP A 127 3.17 0.76 19.69
CA ASP A 127 4.26 1.51 19.06
C ASP A 127 3.75 2.32 17.85
N LEU A 128 2.85 1.73 17.05
CA LEU A 128 2.23 2.41 15.92
C LEU A 128 1.30 3.53 16.38
N GLU A 129 0.54 3.34 17.46
CA GLU A 129 -0.29 4.38 18.08
C GLU A 129 0.58 5.53 18.61
N ALA A 130 1.65 5.23 19.35
CA ALA A 130 2.59 6.24 19.82
C ALA A 130 3.25 7.02 18.67
N THR A 131 3.58 6.33 17.57
CA THR A 131 4.14 6.97 16.37
C THR A 131 3.12 7.87 15.71
N ARG A 132 1.86 7.43 15.60
CA ARG A 132 0.75 8.22 15.06
C ARG A 132 0.53 9.48 15.89
N ASP A 133 0.48 9.37 17.21
CA ASP A 133 0.25 10.50 18.11
C ASP A 133 1.38 11.52 18.06
N ARG A 134 2.63 11.04 17.99
CA ARG A 134 3.81 11.90 17.78
C ARG A 134 3.73 12.68 16.47
N LEU A 135 3.34 12.02 15.38
CA LEU A 135 3.17 12.66 14.08
C LEU A 135 2.00 13.65 14.06
N ALA A 136 0.88 13.32 14.70
CA ALA A 136 -0.26 14.22 14.85
C ALA A 136 0.16 15.50 15.59
N THR A 137 0.91 15.36 16.67
CA THR A 137 1.44 16.50 17.46
C THR A 137 2.38 17.37 16.62
N ARG A 138 3.29 16.75 15.86
CA ARG A 138 4.20 17.46 14.95
C ARG A 138 3.45 18.21 13.84
N ASN A 139 2.41 17.61 13.28
CA ASN A 139 1.63 18.26 12.23
C ASN A 139 0.84 19.46 12.77
N GLN A 140 0.31 19.36 14.00
CA GLN A 140 -0.36 20.48 14.67
C GLN A 140 0.60 21.66 14.91
N SER A 141 1.85 21.40 15.32
CA SER A 141 2.83 22.47 15.52
C SER A 141 3.19 23.17 14.21
N VAL A 142 3.40 22.39 13.14
CA VAL A 142 3.67 22.95 11.79
C VAL A 142 2.50 23.78 11.28
N ALA A 143 1.25 23.31 11.46
CA ALA A 143 0.06 24.05 11.08
C ALA A 143 -0.07 25.37 11.87
N ALA A 144 0.24 25.35 13.18
CA ALA A 144 0.23 26.55 14.02
C ALA A 144 1.29 27.58 13.56
N GLU A 145 2.50 27.12 13.25
CA GLU A 145 3.57 27.99 12.71
C GLU A 145 3.20 28.60 11.37
N ALA A 146 2.61 27.80 10.47
CA ALA A 146 2.15 28.28 9.16
C ALA A 146 1.06 29.36 9.33
N ALA A 147 0.10 29.14 10.23
CA ALA A 147 -0.94 30.10 10.53
C ALA A 147 -0.37 31.40 11.15
N LEU A 148 0.63 31.31 12.02
CA LEU A 148 1.32 32.47 12.59
C LEU A 148 2.04 33.28 11.50
N ARG A 149 2.80 32.60 10.63
CA ARG A 149 3.48 33.26 9.49
C ARG A 149 2.49 33.94 8.56
N GLN A 150 1.36 33.28 8.28
CA GLN A 150 0.31 33.88 7.46
C GLN A 150 -0.27 35.13 8.12
N ARG A 151 -0.55 35.09 9.44
CA ARG A 151 -1.02 36.26 10.19
C ARG A 151 -0.01 37.41 10.16
N LEU A 152 1.28 37.13 10.32
CA LEU A 152 2.34 38.14 10.24
C LEU A 152 2.48 38.70 8.82
N ALA A 153 2.33 37.87 7.79
CA ALA A 153 2.36 38.29 6.40
C ALA A 153 1.12 39.12 6.00
N THR A 154 -0.04 38.86 6.60
CA THR A 154 -1.24 39.69 6.40
C THR A 154 -1.23 40.94 7.27
N ALA A 155 -0.56 40.91 8.43
CA ALA A 155 -0.38 42.05 9.33
C ALA A 155 0.83 42.92 8.93
N VAL A 156 1.21 42.92 7.65
CA VAL A 156 2.21 43.84 7.11
C VAL A 156 1.66 45.25 7.28
N LEU A 157 2.10 45.90 8.36
CA LEU A 157 1.94 47.33 8.57
C LEU A 157 2.53 48.06 7.36
N PRO A 158 1.84 49.05 6.78
CA PRO A 158 2.33 49.76 5.61
C PRO A 158 3.70 50.43 5.91
N PRO A 159 4.69 50.37 5.00
CA PRO A 159 6.08 50.75 5.25
C PRO A 159 6.25 52.28 5.31
N VAL A 160 5.85 52.90 6.41
CA VAL A 160 5.86 54.36 6.58
C VAL A 160 6.90 54.89 7.58
N PRO A 161 7.24 54.20 8.69
CA PRO A 161 8.09 54.81 9.73
C PRO A 161 9.46 55.28 9.22
N ALA A 162 10.10 54.51 8.33
CA ALA A 162 11.43 54.83 7.81
C ALA A 162 11.42 56.04 6.87
N ARG A 163 10.41 56.17 6.00
CA ARG A 163 10.28 57.30 5.05
C ARG A 163 9.99 58.60 5.78
N LEU A 164 9.10 58.56 6.78
CA LEU A 164 8.79 59.71 7.62
C LEU A 164 10.00 60.17 8.42
N LEU A 165 10.72 59.25 9.05
CA LEU A 165 11.92 59.58 9.84
C LEU A 165 13.03 60.16 8.95
N ALA A 166 13.26 59.59 7.76
CA ALA A 166 14.22 60.12 6.80
C ALA A 166 13.84 61.53 6.32
N HIS A 167 12.54 61.78 6.08
CA HIS A 167 12.07 63.12 5.70
C HIS A 167 12.21 64.14 6.84
N LEU A 168 11.86 63.75 8.08
CA LEU A 168 12.05 64.57 9.27
C LEU A 168 13.52 64.96 9.46
N ALA A 169 14.44 64.00 9.33
CA ALA A 169 15.87 64.25 9.46
C ALA A 169 16.40 65.24 8.41
N GLY A 170 15.85 65.24 7.19
CA GLY A 170 16.25 66.18 6.13
C GLY A 170 15.67 67.59 6.24
N VAL A 171 14.60 67.77 7.04
CA VAL A 171 13.90 69.05 7.21
C VAL A 171 14.19 69.67 8.58
N LEU A 172 14.79 68.92 9.51
CA LEU A 172 15.11 69.40 10.85
C LEU A 172 16.12 70.57 10.78
N PRO A 173 15.85 71.71 11.43
CA PRO A 173 16.82 72.80 11.53
C PRO A 173 18.13 72.35 12.17
N ALA A 174 19.26 72.96 11.78
CA ALA A 174 20.57 72.61 12.33
C ALA A 174 20.67 72.80 13.86
N ASP A 175 19.89 73.74 14.41
CA ASP A 175 19.85 74.08 15.83
C ASP A 175 18.81 73.26 16.62
N ALA A 176 18.19 72.26 15.98
CA ALA A 176 17.17 71.41 16.57
C ALA A 176 17.64 69.96 16.69
N HIS A 177 17.31 69.30 17.81
CA HIS A 177 17.54 67.88 18.03
C HIS A 177 16.28 67.16 18.49
N LEU A 178 16.07 65.97 17.95
CA LEU A 178 14.96 65.08 18.30
C LEU A 178 15.33 64.26 19.54
N THR A 179 14.45 64.25 20.54
CA THR A 179 14.62 63.46 21.77
C THR A 179 13.78 62.19 21.76
N SER A 180 12.59 62.23 21.15
CA SER A 180 11.69 61.08 21.08
C SER A 180 10.88 61.12 19.79
N PHE A 181 10.74 59.95 19.15
CA PHE A 181 9.87 59.78 17.99
C PHE A 181 9.09 58.48 18.16
N THR A 182 7.76 58.59 18.21
CA THR A 182 6.85 57.46 18.31
C THR A 182 5.87 57.51 17.14
N ALA A 183 5.75 56.44 16.37
CA ALA A 183 4.77 56.30 15.32
C ALA A 183 3.87 55.09 15.60
N LYS A 184 2.55 55.26 15.50
CA LYS A 184 1.55 54.22 15.70
C LYS A 184 0.60 54.19 14.51
N TRP A 185 0.30 52.99 14.01
CA TRP A 185 -0.76 52.82 13.03
C TRP A 185 -2.11 52.87 13.76
N SER A 186 -2.99 53.78 13.35
CA SER A 186 -4.37 53.84 13.81
C SER A 186 -5.26 53.15 12.77
N GLU A 187 -5.81 51.99 13.12
CA GLU A 187 -6.71 51.24 12.25
C GLU A 187 -8.00 52.02 11.95
N GLU A 188 -8.54 52.72 12.96
CA GLU A 188 -9.76 53.53 12.87
C GLU A 188 -9.67 54.61 11.79
N ASN A 189 -8.54 55.31 11.69
CA ASN A 189 -8.33 56.37 10.71
C ASN A 189 -7.54 55.92 9.49
N SER A 190 -7.17 54.62 9.41
CA SER A 190 -6.28 54.05 8.39
C SER A 190 -5.09 54.96 8.08
N SER A 191 -4.46 55.50 9.13
CA SER A 191 -3.38 56.48 9.03
C SER A 191 -2.34 56.27 10.13
N TRP A 192 -1.12 56.74 9.87
CA TRP A 192 -0.07 56.75 10.89
C TRP A 192 -0.22 57.99 11.75
N SER A 193 -0.42 57.83 13.06
CA SER A 193 -0.19 58.91 14.01
C SER A 193 1.27 58.90 14.42
N PHE A 194 1.87 60.09 14.49
CA PHE A 194 3.21 60.25 15.03
C PHE A 194 3.25 61.33 16.10
N LEU A 195 4.11 61.10 17.08
CA LEU A 195 4.47 62.03 18.12
C LEU A 195 5.98 62.24 18.06
N CYS A 196 6.38 63.49 17.91
CA CYS A 196 7.75 63.91 17.72
C CYS A 196 8.08 64.95 18.79
N GLU A 197 9.05 64.65 19.64
CA GLU A 197 9.52 65.55 20.68
C GLU A 197 10.98 65.90 20.42
N GLY A 198 11.34 67.15 20.63
CA GLY A 198 12.71 67.62 20.49
C GLY A 198 12.97 68.92 21.24
N GLN A 199 14.17 69.46 21.07
CA GLN A 199 14.53 70.78 21.59
C GLN A 199 15.18 71.60 20.48
N ILE A 200 15.03 72.92 20.54
CA ILE A 200 15.66 73.90 19.63
C ILE A 200 16.44 74.91 20.46
N SER A 201 17.66 75.21 20.05
CA SER A 201 18.45 76.30 20.62
C SER A 201 18.03 77.62 20.00
N GLY A 202 17.54 78.56 20.80
CA GLY A 202 17.13 79.88 20.32
C GLY A 202 16.34 80.66 21.37
N ASP A 203 16.12 81.95 21.12
CA ASP A 203 15.10 82.68 21.86
C ASP A 203 13.69 82.17 21.52
N ASP A 204 12.72 82.51 22.36
CA ASP A 204 11.33 82.05 22.23
C ASP A 204 10.74 82.39 20.83
N GLU A 205 11.10 83.55 20.29
CA GLU A 205 10.63 84.00 18.98
C GLU A 205 11.24 83.20 17.82
N SER A 206 12.57 83.01 17.79
CA SER A 206 13.23 82.21 16.75
C SER A 206 12.84 80.74 16.84
N ALA A 207 12.67 80.19 18.05
CA ALA A 207 12.22 78.81 18.23
C ALA A 207 10.79 78.60 17.72
N ARG A 208 9.86 79.55 17.94
CA ARG A 208 8.51 79.52 17.35
C ARG A 208 8.55 79.59 15.84
N GLU A 209 9.37 80.48 15.29
CA GLU A 209 9.50 80.62 13.84
C GLU A 209 10.07 79.34 13.21
N ALA A 210 11.09 78.73 13.84
CA ALA A 210 11.69 77.48 13.39
C ALA A 210 10.71 76.30 13.44
N VAL A 211 9.94 76.13 14.53
CA VAL A 211 8.89 75.10 14.62
C VAL A 211 7.79 75.34 13.58
N GLY A 212 7.37 76.59 13.38
CA GLY A 212 6.38 76.94 12.36
C GLY A 212 6.88 76.72 10.93
N ALA A 213 8.17 76.94 10.67
CA ALA A 213 8.81 76.60 9.40
C ALA A 213 8.84 75.07 9.20
N LEU A 214 9.25 74.31 10.23
CA LEU A 214 9.27 72.85 10.21
C LEU A 214 7.87 72.27 9.93
N GLN A 215 6.84 72.75 10.63
CA GLN A 215 5.45 72.34 10.38
C GLN A 215 5.02 72.63 8.94
N ARG A 216 5.33 73.83 8.41
CA ARG A 216 5.01 74.19 7.02
C ARG A 216 5.73 73.31 6.01
N HIS A 217 7.00 72.98 6.24
CA HIS A 217 7.75 72.08 5.37
C HIS A 217 7.21 70.65 5.40
N LEU A 218 6.88 70.13 6.58
CA LEU A 218 6.29 68.79 6.74
C LEU A 218 4.89 68.70 6.12
N ALA A 219 4.08 69.75 6.23
CA ALA A 219 2.75 69.81 5.60
C ALA A 219 2.83 69.88 4.07
N LYS A 220 3.84 70.56 3.51
CA LYS A 220 4.09 70.66 2.06
C LYS A 220 4.88 69.47 1.48
N GLY A 221 5.41 68.61 2.34
CA GLY A 221 6.22 67.46 1.95
C GLY A 221 5.41 66.37 1.22
N PRO A 222 6.11 65.38 0.63
CA PRO A 222 5.46 64.29 -0.10
C PRO A 222 4.53 63.43 0.78
N LEU A 223 4.69 63.49 2.11
CA LEU A 223 3.95 62.69 3.09
C LEU A 223 2.65 63.36 3.60
N ARG A 224 2.27 64.54 3.09
CA ARG A 224 1.00 65.26 3.39
C ARG A 224 0.57 65.19 4.85
N ILE A 225 1.49 65.57 5.74
CA ILE A 225 1.27 65.50 7.19
C ILE A 225 0.19 66.52 7.58
N ARG A 226 -0.83 66.06 8.32
CA ARG A 226 -1.82 66.94 8.97
C ARG A 226 -1.55 66.98 10.46
N PHE A 227 -1.24 68.16 10.98
CA PHE A 227 -1.10 68.36 12.41
C PHE A 227 -2.47 68.43 13.06
N LEU A 228 -2.61 67.81 14.25
CA LEU A 228 -3.87 67.84 14.99
C LEU A 228 -4.03 69.21 15.66
N GLU A 229 -4.73 70.12 14.98
CA GLU A 229 -4.89 71.52 15.42
C GLU A 229 -5.84 71.68 16.63
N ASN A 230 -6.52 70.62 17.05
CA ASN A 230 -7.78 70.71 17.80
C ASN A 230 -7.82 70.10 19.21
N GLN A 231 -6.70 69.96 19.91
CA GLN A 231 -6.73 69.71 21.37
C GLN A 231 -6.12 70.88 22.15
N GLY A 232 -6.76 72.05 22.06
CA GLY A 232 -6.94 73.07 23.13
C GLY A 232 -5.76 73.59 23.96
N GLY A 233 -4.53 73.11 23.77
CA GLY A 233 -3.39 73.38 24.64
C GLY A 233 -2.02 72.96 24.09
N ALA A 234 -1.96 72.17 23.01
CA ALA A 234 -0.72 71.55 22.53
C ALA A 234 -0.12 72.16 21.23
N GLY A 235 -0.54 73.36 20.82
CA GLY A 235 0.11 74.15 19.77
C GLY A 235 0.97 75.29 20.29
N ARG A 236 0.98 75.53 21.61
CA ARG A 236 2.00 76.36 22.24
C ARG A 236 3.17 75.43 22.52
N ALA A 237 4.27 75.61 21.79
CA ALA A 237 5.53 75.15 22.32
C ALA A 237 5.61 75.67 23.77
N SER A 238 5.73 74.74 24.70
CA SER A 238 5.74 75.06 26.12
C SER A 238 7.16 75.52 26.41
N PHE A 239 7.38 76.80 26.15
CA PHE A 239 8.62 77.47 26.44
C PHE A 239 8.66 77.67 27.95
N GLY A 240 9.34 76.75 28.66
CA GLY A 240 9.52 76.87 30.10
C GLY A 240 10.23 78.19 30.39
N GLY A 241 9.60 79.06 31.19
CA GLY A 241 10.06 80.42 31.49
C GLY A 241 11.34 80.46 32.35
N GLY A 242 12.46 79.98 31.78
CA GLY A 242 13.80 80.03 32.35
C GLY A 242 14.58 81.23 31.82
N SER A 243 15.13 82.01 32.76
CA SER A 243 15.86 83.26 32.56
C SER A 243 17.01 83.23 31.53
N ALA A 244 16.88 84.05 30.48
CA ALA A 244 17.87 84.85 29.73
C ALA A 244 19.29 84.33 29.33
N ALA A 245 19.59 83.03 29.35
CA ALA A 245 20.80 82.51 28.70
C ALA A 245 20.49 81.23 27.91
N THR A 246 20.62 81.30 26.56
CA THR A 246 20.45 80.19 25.59
C THR A 246 19.51 79.09 26.10
N SER A 247 18.23 79.43 26.21
CA SER A 247 17.24 78.50 26.72
C SER A 247 16.95 77.45 25.65
N LEU A 248 17.30 76.20 25.93
CA LEU A 248 16.85 75.07 25.14
C LEU A 248 15.33 74.98 25.23
N GLN A 249 14.65 75.22 24.12
CA GLN A 249 13.21 75.22 24.06
C GLN A 249 12.68 73.86 23.61
N ARG A 250 11.83 73.23 24.42
CA ARG A 250 11.23 71.93 24.08
C ARG A 250 10.04 72.14 23.14
N PHE A 251 9.96 71.33 22.09
CA PHE A 251 8.82 71.28 21.19
C PHE A 251 8.24 69.86 21.13
N THR A 252 6.94 69.80 20.92
CA THR A 252 6.19 68.57 20.67
C THR A 252 5.34 68.79 19.43
N LEU A 253 5.44 67.86 18.48
CA LEU A 253 4.66 67.84 17.25
C LEU A 253 3.88 66.53 17.19
N GLU A 254 2.57 66.65 17.04
CA GLU A 254 1.68 65.51 16.83
C GLU A 254 0.95 65.67 15.50
N GLY A 255 0.92 64.60 14.71
CA GLY A 255 0.28 64.63 13.40
C GLY A 255 -0.18 63.27 12.92
N LEU A 256 -1.05 63.32 11.91
CA LEU A 256 -1.50 62.18 11.13
C LEU A 256 -0.84 62.23 9.75
N LEU A 257 -0.32 61.09 9.30
CA LEU A 257 0.25 60.91 7.99
C LEU A 257 -0.72 60.11 7.12
N PHE A 258 -1.06 60.71 5.98
CA PHE A 258 -1.89 60.12 4.95
C PHE A 258 -0.99 59.72 3.79
N GLU A 259 -0.88 58.41 3.53
CA GLU A 259 -0.25 57.92 2.31
C GLU A 259 -1.32 57.96 1.19
N ASN A 260 -0.94 58.46 0.01
CA ASN A 260 -1.76 58.37 -1.21
C ASN A 260 -1.53 57.02 -1.87
#